data_AF-A0A6B2K1I2-F1
#
_entry.id   AF-A0A6B2K1I2-F1
#
_cell.length_a   1.000
_cell.length_b   1.000
_cell.length_c   1.000
_cell.angle_alpha   90.00
_cell.angle_beta   90.00
_cell.angle_gamma   90.00
#
_symmetry.space_group_name_H-M   'P 1'
#
loop_
_entity.id
_entity.type
_entity.pdbx_description
1 polymer ?
#
loop_
_entity_poly.entity_id
_entity_poly.type
_entity_poly.pdbx_seq_one_letter_code
_entity_poly.pdbx_strand_id
1 'polypeptide(L)' 'MLRLLHLPLGRPGSGRERYAAAMWFHARGELSHRALEVYRVLSPRDGDDPAQLLDAEPRPAPASGP' A
#
# COMPACT_ATOMS: atom_id res chain seq x y z
N MET A 1 -2.37 -12.93 0.46
CA MET A 1 -3.27 -12.69 -0.67
C MET A 1 -3.34 -11.17 -0.94
N LEU A 2 -2.39 -10.62 -1.70
CA LEU A 2 -2.15 -9.17 -1.89
C LEU A 2 -3.10 -8.50 -2.91
N ARG A 3 -4.25 -9.10 -3.21
CA ARG A 3 -5.11 -8.71 -4.35
C ARG A 3 -5.71 -7.31 -4.22
N LEU A 4 -5.83 -6.79 -3.00
CA LEU A 4 -6.33 -5.44 -2.73
C LEU A 4 -5.30 -4.33 -3.02
N LEU A 5 -4.02 -4.65 -3.17
CA LEU A 5 -3.01 -3.65 -3.56
C LEU A 5 -2.96 -3.43 -5.08
N HIS A 6 -3.55 -4.34 -5.86
CA HIS A 6 -3.62 -4.26 -7.33
C HIS A 6 -4.99 -3.82 -7.83
N LEU A 7 -5.70 -2.95 -7.09
CA LEU A 7 -6.91 -2.33 -7.65
C LEU A 7 -6.56 -1.61 -8.96
N PRO A 8 -7.41 -1.71 -9.99
CA PRO A 8 -7.14 -1.08 -11.27
C PRO A 8 -6.91 0.42 -11.10
N LEU A 9 -5.76 0.87 -11.60
CA LEU A 9 -5.37 2.27 -11.65
C LEU A 9 -6.37 3.05 -12.53
N GLY A 10 -6.63 4.30 -12.19
CA GLY A 10 -7.45 5.20 -12.99
C GLY A 10 -8.96 5.13 -12.71
N ARG A 11 -9.44 4.27 -11.81
CA ARG A 11 -10.82 4.38 -11.32
C ARG A 11 -10.92 5.55 -10.33
N PRO A 12 -11.87 6.49 -10.50
CA PRO A 12 -12.08 7.57 -9.55
C PRO A 12 -12.22 7.06 -8.11
N GLY A 13 -11.40 7.57 -7.20
CA GLY A 13 -11.36 7.17 -5.78
C GLY A 13 -10.52 5.93 -5.45
N SER A 14 -9.97 5.23 -6.45
CA SER A 14 -9.15 4.02 -6.22
C SER A 14 -7.88 4.28 -5.41
N GLY A 15 -7.31 5.49 -5.46
CA GLY A 15 -6.16 5.87 -4.63
C GLY A 15 -6.49 5.82 -3.14
N ARG A 16 -7.70 6.27 -2.76
CA ARG A 16 -8.17 6.25 -1.37
C ARG A 16 -8.46 4.83 -0.87
N GLU A 17 -9.01 3.99 -1.74
CA GLU A 17 -9.24 2.57 -1.43
C GLU A 17 -7.91 1.83 -1.21
N ARG A 18 -6.90 2.09 -2.06
CA ARG A 18 -5.53 1.55 -1.85
C ARG A 18 -4.91 2.04 -0.54
N TYR A 19 -5.10 3.31 -0.18
CA TYR A 19 -4.62 3.84 1.10
C TYR A 19 -5.34 3.19 2.30
N ALA A 20 -6.65 2.97 2.23
CA ALA A 20 -7.39 2.27 3.28
C ALA A 20 -6.87 0.83 3.46
N ALA A 21 -6.58 0.12 2.36
CA ALA A 21 -5.94 -1.19 2.43
C ALA A 21 -4.54 -1.12 3.07
N ALA A 22 -3.73 -0.13 2.68
CA ALA A 22 -2.40 0.08 3.26
C ALA A 22 -2.44 0.32 4.77
N MET A 23 -3.40 1.11 5.26
CA MET A 23 -3.64 1.31 6.69
C MET A 23 -3.96 -0.01 7.42
N TRP A 24 -4.79 -0.86 6.81
CA TRP A 24 -5.14 -2.17 7.38
C TRP A 24 -3.92 -3.09 7.51
N PHE A 25 -3.05 -3.15 6.49
CA PHE A 25 -1.83 -3.94 6.55
C PHE A 25 -0.77 -3.35 7.50
N HIS A 26 -0.63 -2.03 7.55
CA HIS A 26 0.28 -1.36 8.48
C HIS A 26 -0.11 -1.61 9.95
N ALA A 27 -1.41 -1.55 10.27
CA ALA A 27 -1.91 -1.87 11.61
C ALA A 27 -1.57 -3.31 12.08
N ARG A 28 -1.27 -4.20 11.14
CA ARG A 28 -0.90 -5.61 11.38
C ARG A 28 0.60 -5.86 11.34
N GLY A 29 1.41 -4.81 11.14
CA GLY A 29 2.86 -4.93 10.95
C GLY A 29 3.27 -5.54 9.60
N GLU A 30 2.33 -5.69 8.67
CA GLU A 30 2.57 -6.29 7.35
C GLU A 30 3.03 -5.27 6.30
N LEU A 31 2.95 -3.97 6.61
CA LEU A 31 3.39 -2.87 5.76
C LEU A 31 4.24 -1.89 6.58
N SER A 32 5.38 -1.46 6.05
CA SER A 32 6.26 -0.50 6.73
C SER A 32 5.65 0.90 6.77
N HIS A 33 6.08 1.73 7.72
CA HIS A 33 5.65 3.12 7.81
C HIS A 33 5.98 3.92 6.53
N ARG A 34 7.17 3.68 5.96
CA ARG A 34 7.59 4.27 4.67
C ARG A 34 6.64 3.86 3.54
N ALA A 35 6.25 2.59 3.50
CA ALA A 35 5.33 2.12 2.46
C ALA A 35 3.93 2.73 2.65
N LEU A 36 3.42 2.81 3.88
CA LEU A 36 2.17 3.50 4.18
C LEU A 36 2.19 4.96 3.71
N GLU A 37 3.31 5.65 3.88
CA GLU A 37 3.47 7.04 3.46
C GLU A 37 3.39 7.21 1.94
N VAL A 38 3.95 6.27 1.16
CA VAL A 38 3.79 6.24 -0.30
C VAL A 38 2.31 6.14 -0.67
N TYR A 39 1.56 5.24 -0.03
CA TYR A 39 0.11 5.12 -0.25
C TYR A 39 -0.65 6.38 0.17
N ARG A 40 -0.23 7.06 1.25
CA ARG A 40 -0.83 8.32 1.71
C ARG A 40 -0.68 9.43 0.68
N VAL A 41 0.53 9.61 0.14
CA VAL A 41 0.85 10.63 -0.86
C VAL A 41 0.13 10.40 -2.19
N LEU A 42 0.00 9.13 -2.60
CA LEU A 42 -0.69 8.75 -3.83
C LEU A 42 -2.21 8.61 -3.69
N SER A 43 -2.77 8.72 -2.48
CA SER A 43 -4.22 8.63 -2.22
C SER A 43 -5.09 9.58 -3.07
N PRO A 44 -4.66 10.82 -3.38
CA PRO A 44 -5.39 11.71 -4.29
C PRO A 44 -5.19 11.39 -5.78
N ARG A 45 -4.29 10.46 -6.13
CA ARG A 45 -3.82 10.19 -7.49
C ARG A 45 -4.25 8.79 -7.92
N ASP A 46 -5.45 8.70 -8.46
CA ASP A 46 -6.06 7.42 -8.83
C ASP A 46 -5.26 6.63 -9.88
N GLY A 47 -4.50 7.32 -10.73
CA GLY A 47 -3.70 6.72 -11.82
C GLY A 47 -2.28 6.32 -11.44
N ASP A 48 -1.75 6.76 -10.30
CA ASP A 48 -0.35 6.49 -9.92
C ASP A 48 -0.25 5.15 -9.19
N ASP A 49 0.77 4.37 -9.56
CA ASP A 49 1.02 3.03 -9.02
C ASP A 49 2.01 3.08 -7.85
N PRO A 50 1.56 2.88 -6.60
CA PRO A 50 2.45 2.78 -5.46
C PRO A 50 3.42 1.59 -5.57
N ALA A 51 3.06 0.50 -6.26
CA ALA A 51 3.93 -0.67 -6.39
C ALA A 51 5.24 -0.33 -7.11
N GLN A 52 5.20 0.53 -8.13
CA GLN A 52 6.39 1.00 -8.85
C GLN A 52 7.37 1.79 -7.96
N LEU A 53 6.86 2.42 -6.89
CA LEU A 53 7.69 3.14 -5.91
C LEU A 53 8.16 2.22 -4.76
N LEU A 54 7.52 1.06 -4.57
CA LEU A 54 7.77 0.13 -3.47
C LEU A 54 8.64 -1.07 -3.86
N ASP A 55 8.70 -1.45 -5.14
CA ASP A 55 9.58 -2.53 -5.64
C ASP A 55 11.09 -2.26 -5.43
N ALA A 56 11.45 -1.05 -4.96
CA ALA A 56 12.80 -0.72 -4.53
C ALA A 56 13.12 -1.13 -3.08
N GLU A 57 12.16 -1.65 -2.30
CA GLU A 57 12.32 -1.95 -0.88
C GLU A 57 12.18 -3.45 -0.56
N PRO A 58 13.08 -4.02 0.27
CA PRO A 58 12.93 -5.37 0.77
C PRO A 58 11.66 -5.50 1.62
N ARG A 59 10.86 -6.52 1.33
CA ARG A 59 9.67 -6.87 2.12
C ARG A 59 10.05 -6.97 3.61
N PRO A 60 9.34 -6.27 4.53
CA PRO A 60 9.61 -6.43 5.95
C PRO A 60 9.46 -7.91 6.32
N ALA A 61 10.43 -8.43 7.07
CA ALA A 61 10.37 -9.79 7.58
C ALA A 61 9.01 -9.98 8.28
N PRO A 62 8.34 -11.13 8.10
CA PRO A 62 7.06 -11.37 8.77
C PRO A 62 7.26 -11.11 10.26
N ALA A 63 6.40 -10.27 10.84
CA ALA A 63 6.46 -9.97 12.26
C ALA A 63 6.45 -11.29 13.03
N SER A 64 7.57 -11.61 13.70
CA SER A 64 7.65 -12.76 14.59
C SER A 64 6.66 -12.52 15.73
N GLY A 65 5.48 -13.12 15.62
CA GLY A 65 4.55 -13.23 16.74
C GLY A 65 5.07 -14.26 17.76
N PRO A 66 4.69 -14.12 19.06
CA PRO A 66 5.14 -15.00 20.14
C PRO A 66 4.69 -16.45 19.98
#